data_AF-A0A9E4PE16-F1
#
_entry.id   AF-A0A9E4PE16-F1
#
_cell.length_a   1.000
_cell.length_b   1.000
_cell.length_c   1.000
_cell.angle_alpha   90.00
_cell.angle_beta   90.00
_cell.angle_gamma   90.00
#
_symmetry.space_group_name_H-M   'P 1'
#
loop_
_entity.id
_entity.type
_entity.pdbx_description
1 polymer ?
#
loop_
_entity_poly.entity_id
_entity_poly.type
_entity_poly.pdbx_seq_one_letter_code
_entity_poly.pdbx_strand_id
1 'polypeptide(L)' 'MKESLEFYDIKEKGKFPSTAWRIVEKTSGNRTRYFAVAPVPTDPGREAWRIVSKDFATANT' A
#
# COMPACT_ATOMS: atom_id res chain seq x y z
N MET A 1 -2.99 -2.58 16.40
CA MET A 1 -2.87 -1.31 15.66
C MET A 1 -1.87 -1.53 14.54
N LYS A 2 -2.21 -1.17 13.30
CA LYS A 2 -1.30 -1.36 12.16
C LYS A 2 -0.12 -0.39 12.24
N GLU A 3 1.06 -0.83 11.84
CA GLU A 3 2.23 0.04 11.78
C GLU A 3 2.04 1.16 10.74
N SER A 4 2.70 2.30 10.96
CA SER A 4 2.69 3.40 9.99
C SER A 4 3.60 3.06 8.82
N LEU A 5 3.04 3.07 7.61
CA LEU A 5 3.79 2.85 6.38
C LEU A 5 3.97 4.16 5.62
N GLU A 6 5.10 4.29 4.94
CA GLU A 6 5.38 5.41 4.04
C GLU A 6 4.90 5.06 2.62
N PHE A 7 3.99 5.85 2.07
CA PHE A 7 3.47 5.74 0.71
C PHE A 7 4.02 6.86 -0.16
N TYR A 8 4.00 6.65 -1.48
CA TYR A 8 4.42 7.65 -2.46
C TYR A 8 3.23 8.05 -3.32
N ASP A 9 2.87 9.34 -3.29
CA ASP A 9 1.94 9.91 -4.26
C ASP A 9 2.70 10.31 -5.52
N ILE A 10 2.38 9.64 -6.62
CA ILE A 10 3.01 9.87 -7.92
C ILE A 10 2.69 11.26 -8.49
N LYS A 11 1.52 11.83 -8.17
CA LYS A 11 1.07 13.11 -8.71
C LYS A 11 1.73 14.28 -8.00
N GLU A 12 1.72 14.25 -6.67
CA GLU A 12 2.42 15.24 -5.83
C GLU A 12 3.93 14.98 -5.77
N LYS A 13 4.38 13.82 -6.30
CA LYS A 13 5.78 13.37 -6.26
C LYS A 13 6.37 13.41 -4.84
N GLY A 14 5.56 13.01 -3.87
CA GLY A 14 5.83 13.18 -2.45
C GLY A 14 5.54 11.92 -1.65
N LYS A 15 6.22 11.80 -0.50
CA LYS A 15 6.00 10.71 0.45
C LYS A 15 5.03 11.15 1.55
N PHE A 16 4.21 10.23 2.03
CA PHE A 16 3.34 10.48 3.18
C PHE A 16 3.22 9.23 4.06
N PRO A 17 3.22 9.39 5.40
CA PRO A 17 2.93 8.29 6.31
C PRO A 17 1.43 8.00 6.37
N SER A 18 1.05 6.74 6.56
CA SER A 18 -0.33 6.36 6.87
C SER A 18 -0.38 5.10 7.72
N THR A 19 -1.27 5.09 8.72
CA THR A 19 -1.69 3.89 9.48
C THR A 19 -3.00 3.29 8.94
N ALA A 20 -3.67 4.01 8.03
CA ALA A 20 -4.92 3.61 7.39
C ALA A 20 -4.59 2.95 6.04
N TRP A 21 -4.37 1.63 6.08
CA TRP A 21 -4.08 0.86 4.88
C TRP A 21 -4.62 -0.57 4.95
N ARG A 22 -4.76 -1.18 3.78
CA ARG A 22 -5.19 -2.57 3.57
C ARG A 22 -4.19 -3.34 2.72
N ILE A 23 -4.12 -4.66 2.93
CA ILE A 23 -3.35 -5.54 2.06
C ILE A 23 -4.20 -5.90 0.84
N VAL A 24 -3.56 -5.92 -0.33
CA VAL A 24 -4.13 -6.36 -1.60
C VAL A 24 -3.18 -7.33 -2.25
N GLU A 25 -3.68 -8.49 -2.60
CA GLU A 25 -2.98 -9.47 -3.42
C GLU A 25 -3.35 -9.27 -4.90
N LYS A 26 -2.35 -9.25 -5.77
CA LYS A 26 -2.54 -9.34 -7.22
C LYS A 26 -1.64 -10.40 -7.82
N THR A 27 -2.25 -11.34 -8.53
CA THR A 27 -1.56 -12.35 -9.32
C THR A 27 -1.54 -11.90 -10.78
N SER A 28 -0.35 -11.87 -11.37
CA SER A 28 -0.14 -11.58 -12.80
C SER A 28 0.74 -12.65 -13.40
N GLY A 29 0.18 -13.44 -14.33
CA GLY A 29 0.80 -14.67 -14.81
C GLY A 29 1.12 -15.61 -13.65
N ASN A 30 2.38 -16.05 -13.57
CA ASN A 30 2.86 -16.98 -12.54
C ASN A 30 3.41 -16.28 -11.28
N ARG A 31 3.20 -14.97 -11.12
CA ARG A 31 3.75 -14.20 -10.00
C ARG A 31 2.65 -13.48 -9.20
N THR A 32 2.57 -13.83 -7.93
CA THR A 32 1.79 -13.09 -6.93
C THR A 32 2.60 -11.94 -6.35
N ARG A 33 1.99 -10.75 -6.27
CA ARG A 33 2.53 -9.59 -5.57
C ARG A 33 1.55 -9.14 -4.50
N TYR A 34 2.11 -8.65 -3.40
CA TYR A 34 1.36 -8.11 -2.28
C TYR A 34 1.59 -6.61 -2.20
N PHE A 35 0.51 -5.88 -1.94
CA PHE A 35 0.52 -4.42 -1.85
C PHE A 35 -0.13 -3.98 -0.55
N ALA A 36 0.51 -3.05 0.16
CA ALA A 36 -0.20 -2.18 1.09
C ALA A 36 -0.82 -1.04 0.27
N VAL A 37 -2.08 -0.73 0.53
CA VAL A 37 -2.85 0.28 -0.20
C VAL A 37 -3.47 1.26 0.80
N ALA A 38 -3.16 2.54 0.63
CA ALA A 38 -3.66 3.64 1.47
C ALA A 38 -4.34 4.71 0.61
N PRO A 39 -5.39 5.38 1.14
CA PRO A 39 -5.92 6.58 0.51
C PRO A 39 -4.88 7.70 0.52
N VAL A 40 -4.82 8.46 -0.56
CA VAL A 40 -3.96 9.64 -0.66
C VAL A 40 -4.61 10.80 0.13
N PRO A 41 -3.88 11.49 1.04
CA PRO A 41 -4.47 12.55 1.86
C PRO A 41 -5.00 13.74 1.06
N THR A 42 -4.37 14.05 -0.07
CA THR A 42 -4.71 15.20 -0.94
C THR A 42 -5.85 14.90 -1.91
N ASP A 43 -6.16 13.62 -2.15
CA ASP A 43 -7.19 13.18 -3.09
C ASP A 43 -7.83 11.87 -2.58
N PRO A 44 -8.98 11.96 -1.87
CA PRO A 44 -9.65 10.80 -1.29
C PRO A 44 -10.12 9.75 -2.32
N GLY A 45 -10.21 10.11 -3.60
CA GLY A 45 -10.55 9.19 -4.68
C GLY A 45 -9.37 8.37 -5.19
N ARG A 46 -8.15 8.64 -4.71
CA ARG A 46 -6.91 8.01 -5.18
C ARG A 46 -6.29 7.13 -4.10
N GLU A 47 -5.72 6.03 -4.55
CA GLU A 47 -4.94 5.12 -3.70
C GLU A 47 -3.45 5.17 -4.05
N ALA A 48 -2.59 5.11 -3.03
CA ALA A 48 -1.17 4.85 -3.18
C ALA A 48 -0.86 3.38 -2.88
N TRP A 49 -0.11 2.75 -3.78
CA TRP A 49 0.17 1.31 -3.74
C TRP A 49 1.65 1.09 -3.45
N ARG A 50 1.95 0.49 -2.29
CA ARG A 50 3.29 0.11 -1.86
C ARG A 50 3.46 -1.40 -1.97
N ILE A 51 4.47 -1.88 -2.71
CA ILE A 51 4.83 -3.31 -2.71
C ILE A 51 5.34 -3.71 -1.33
N VAL A 52 4.85 -4.84 -0.83
CA VAL A 52 5.30 -5.47 0.43
C VAL A 52 5.68 -6.93 0.19
N SER A 53 6.45 -7.52 1.11
CA SER A 53 6.79 -8.94 1.04
C SER A 53 5.56 -9.81 1.35
N LYS A 54 5.65 -11.10 0.99
CA LYS A 54 4.64 -12.10 1.38
C LYS A 54 4.50 -12.18 2.90
N ASP A 55 5.61 -12.25 3.61
CA ASP A 55 5.62 -12.39 5.07
C ASP A 55 4.96 -11.18 5.74
N PHE A 56 5.25 -9.97 5.23
CA PHE A 56 4.59 -8.75 5.70
C PHE A 56 3.07 -8.82 5.48
N ALA A 57 2.65 -9.24 4.28
CA ALA A 57 1.25 -9.37 3.93
C ALA A 57 0.55 -10.37 4.87
N THR A 58 1.12 -11.57 5.04
CA THR A 58 0.57 -12.61 5.93
C THR A 58 0.48 -12.18 7.38
N ALA A 59 1.43 -11.37 7.87
CA ALA A 59 1.39 -10.84 9.24
C ALA A 59 0.33 -9.73 9.44
N ASN A 60 -0.20 -9.14 8.36
CA ASN A 60 -1.03 -7.94 8.40
C ASN A 60 -2.35 -8.03 7.60
N THR A 61 -2.68 -9.21 7.06
CA THR A 61 -4.00 -9.58 6.52
C THR A 61 -4.94 -9.99 7.65
#